data_AF-A0A835LGY2-F1
#
_entry.id   AF-A0A835LGY2-F1
#
_cell.length_a   1.000
_cell.length_b   1.000
_cell.length_c   1.000
_cell.angle_alpha   90.00
_cell.angle_beta   90.00
_cell.angle_gamma   90.00
#
_symmetry.space_group_name_H-M   'P 1'
#
loop_
_entity.id
_entity.type
_entity.pdbx_description
1 polymer ?
#
loop_
_entity_poly.entity_id
_entity_poly.type
_entity_poly.pdbx_seq_one_letter_code
_entity_poly.pdbx_strand_id
1 'polypeptide(L)'
;MPAPSIWKVIKLNSPEWPFTLIGSAGAVLAGMEAPLFALGITYVLDAFYSYNDSRIKHEIRVVSLVFIGVAVATVPIYMLQHYFYTLMGERLTTRVRLSMFSVILRNEIGWFDLDENNTGSLVSNLAAGATLLRRSTLADRVSTIV
;
A
#
# COMPACT_ATOMS: atom_id res chain seq x y z
N MET A 1 -13.68 -4.30 23.94
CA MET A 1 -13.41 -5.54 23.18
C MET A 1 -11.91 -5.67 22.95
N PRO A 2 -11.25 -6.83 23.17
CA PRO A 2 -9.82 -6.98 22.97
C PRO A 2 -9.47 -6.78 21.49
N ALA A 3 -8.45 -5.97 21.21
CA ALA A 3 -8.05 -5.62 19.85
C ALA A 3 -7.69 -6.87 19.02
N PRO A 4 -8.14 -6.98 17.76
CA PRO A 4 -7.71 -8.07 16.91
C PRO A 4 -6.20 -7.95 16.69
N SER A 5 -5.45 -8.99 17.09
CA SER A 5 -4.02 -9.12 16.82
C SER A 5 -3.72 -8.85 15.34
N ILE A 6 -2.60 -8.19 15.04
CA ILE A 6 -2.13 -7.93 13.67
C ILE A 6 -2.15 -9.24 12.85
N TRP A 7 -1.81 -10.36 13.49
CA TRP A 7 -1.91 -11.70 12.92
C TRP A 7 -3.32 -12.12 12.51
N LYS A 8 -4.36 -11.70 13.23
CA LYS A 8 -5.75 -11.98 12.90
C LYS A 8 -6.20 -11.16 11.68
N VAL A 9 -5.72 -9.92 11.55
CA VAL A 9 -5.96 -9.07 10.37
C VAL A 9 -5.22 -9.62 9.15
N ILE A 10 -3.98 -10.07 9.31
CA ILE A 10 -3.20 -10.75 8.25
C ILE A 10 -3.89 -12.05 7.81
N LYS A 11 -4.44 -12.82 8.76
CA LYS A 11 -5.17 -14.06 8.48
C LYS A 11 -6.50 -13.82 7.76
N LEU A 12 -7.14 -12.67 7.98
CA LEU A 12 -8.31 -12.21 7.22
C LEU A 12 -7.95 -11.85 5.76
N ASN A 13 -6.69 -11.45 5.51
CA ASN A 13 -6.15 -11.15 4.18
C ASN A 13 -5.61 -12.40 3.44
N SER A 14 -5.72 -13.59 4.05
CA SER A 14 -5.20 -14.85 3.50
C SER A 14 -5.67 -15.24 2.08
N PRO A 15 -6.89 -14.88 1.59
CA PRO A 15 -7.28 -15.22 0.22
C PRO A 15 -6.53 -14.40 -0.84
N GLU A 16 -5.77 -13.38 -0.44
CA GLU A 16 -5.21 -12.38 -1.33
C GLU A 16 -3.66 -12.32 -1.26
N TRP A 17 -3.05 -13.41 -0.80
CA TRP A 17 -1.60 -13.61 -0.79
C TRP A 17 -0.87 -13.34 -2.12
N PRO A 18 -1.44 -13.55 -3.32
CA PRO A 18 -0.73 -13.27 -4.58
C PRO A 18 -0.50 -11.78 -4.78
N PHE A 19 -1.47 -10.94 -4.39
CA PHE A 19 -1.35 -9.49 -4.47
C PHE A 19 -0.34 -8.94 -3.46
N THR A 20 -0.22 -9.60 -2.32
CA THR A 20 0.80 -9.28 -1.32
C THR A 20 2.21 -9.56 -1.85
N LEU A 21 2.39 -10.65 -2.62
CA LEU A 21 3.67 -10.98 -3.28
C LEU A 21 4.00 -10.06 -4.45
N ILE A 22 3.03 -9.72 -5.29
CA ILE A 22 3.21 -8.70 -6.34
C ILE A 22 3.60 -7.36 -5.71
N GLY A 23 2.98 -7.07 -4.57
CA GLY A 23 3.24 -5.91 -3.78
C GLY A 23 4.64 -5.81 -3.18
N SER A 24 5.14 -6.90 -2.60
CA SER A 24 6.50 -6.95 -2.07
C SER A 24 7.54 -6.85 -3.18
N ALA A 25 7.30 -7.48 -4.33
CA ALA A 25 8.14 -7.31 -5.52
C ALA A 25 8.16 -5.84 -5.98
N GLY A 26 6.99 -5.19 -6.01
CA GLY A 26 6.85 -3.77 -6.30
C GLY A 26 7.60 -2.86 -5.32
N ALA A 27 7.55 -3.16 -4.02
CA ALA A 27 8.27 -2.41 -2.99
C ALA A 27 9.79 -2.51 -3.14
N VAL A 28 10.30 -3.68 -3.54
CA VAL A 28 11.73 -3.86 -3.83
C VAL A 28 12.14 -3.05 -5.06
N LEU A 29 11.34 -3.07 -6.12
CA LEU A 29 11.60 -2.28 -7.33
C LEU A 29 11.61 -0.77 -7.03
N ALA A 30 10.63 -0.29 -6.27
CA ALA A 30 10.57 1.10 -5.84
C ALA A 30 11.77 1.50 -4.96
N GLY A 31 12.21 0.61 -4.06
CA GLY A 31 13.40 0.83 -3.24
C GLY A 31 14.70 0.86 -4.04
N MET A 32 14.77 0.10 -5.13
CA MET A 32 15.95 0.01 -6.01
C MET A 32 16.07 1.18 -7.00
N GLU A 33 14.98 1.89 -7.25
CA GLU A 33 14.95 3.04 -8.16
C GLU A 33 15.91 4.16 -7.74
N ALA A 34 15.96 4.52 -6.45
CA ALA A 34 16.87 5.55 -5.95
C ALA A 34 18.36 5.20 -6.11
N PRO A 35 18.83 3.99 -5.71
CA PRO A 35 20.19 3.54 -6.02
C PRO A 35 20.51 3.49 -7.52
N LEU A 36 19.56 3.05 -8.37
CA LEU A 36 19.75 3.01 -9.82
C LEU A 36 20.00 4.41 -10.40
N PHE A 37 19.22 5.40 -9.98
CA PHE A 37 19.43 6.80 -10.38
C PHE A 37 20.78 7.34 -9.90
N ALA A 38 21.15 7.06 -8.65
CA ALA A 38 22.44 7.48 -8.10
C ALA A 38 23.61 6.91 -8.91
N LEU A 39 23.60 5.60 -9.20
CA LEU A 39 24.61 4.94 -10.03
C LEU A 39 24.66 5.53 -11.44
N GLY A 40 23.51 5.82 -12.05
CA GLY A 40 23.43 6.46 -13.36
C GLY A 40 24.14 7.81 -13.41
N ILE A 41 23.89 8.66 -12.42
CA ILE A 41 24.56 9.96 -12.31
C ILE A 41 26.06 9.78 -12.10
N THR A 42 26.47 8.85 -11.24
CA THR A 42 27.90 8.54 -11.02
C THR A 42 28.60 8.10 -12.31
N TYR A 43 27.99 7.21 -13.09
CA TYR A 43 28.55 6.77 -14.38
C TYR A 43 28.68 7.89 -15.39
N VAL A 44 27.67 8.77 -15.48
CA VAL A 44 27.72 9.94 -16.37
C VAL A 44 28.84 10.88 -15.93
N LEU A 45 28.96 11.13 -14.62
CA LEU A 45 29.99 12.00 -14.06
C LEU A 45 31.40 11.45 -14.31
N ASP A 46 31.63 10.16 -14.11
CA ASP A 46 32.91 9.49 -14.43
C ASP A 46 33.25 9.57 -15.93
N ALA A 47 32.26 9.36 -16.80
CA ALA A 47 32.44 9.52 -18.24
C ALA A 47 32.87 10.95 -18.61
N PHE A 48 32.31 11.99 -17.97
CA PHE A 48 32.69 13.38 -18.21
C PHE A 48 34.14 13.71 -17.80
N TYR A 49 34.73 12.98 -16.86
CA TYR A 49 36.13 13.17 -16.47
C TYR A 49 37.14 12.45 -17.39
N SER A 50 36.67 11.63 -18.33
CA SER A 50 37.54 10.96 -19.32
C SER A 50 37.97 11.93 -20.44
N TYR A 51 39.24 11.88 -20.86
CA TYR A 51 39.79 12.83 -21.84
C TYR A 51 39.39 12.57 -23.32
N ASN A 52 38.70 11.47 -23.60
CA ASN A 52 38.40 11.02 -24.97
C ASN A 52 36.93 11.25 -25.35
N ASP A 53 36.64 12.34 -26.07
CA ASP A 53 35.29 12.78 -26.48
C ASP A 53 34.45 11.68 -27.16
N SER A 54 35.09 10.80 -27.94
CA SER A 54 34.40 9.69 -28.63
C SER A 54 33.85 8.64 -27.66
N ARG A 55 34.58 8.36 -26.57
CA ARG A 55 34.19 7.40 -25.54
C ARG A 55 33.10 7.97 -24.64
N ILE A 56 33.19 9.26 -24.30
CA ILE A 56 32.17 9.98 -23.52
C ILE A 56 30.80 9.87 -24.21
N LYS A 57 30.74 10.19 -25.51
CA LYS A 57 29.50 10.15 -26.29
C LYS A 57 28.90 8.75 -26.37
N HIS A 58 29.73 7.70 -26.39
CA HIS A 58 29.27 6.32 -26.40
C HIS A 58 28.67 5.92 -25.04
N GLU A 59 29.40 6.13 -23.95
CA GLU A 59 28.97 5.79 -22.59
C GLU A 59 27.67 6.51 -22.21
N ILE A 60 27.58 7.83 -22.45
CA ILE A 60 26.37 8.61 -22.19
C ILE A 60 25.19 8.08 -23.02
N ARG A 61 25.41 7.69 -24.28
CA ARG A 61 24.35 7.15 -25.13
C ARG A 61 23.83 5.82 -24.60
N VAL A 62 24.72 4.92 -24.17
CA VAL A 62 24.34 3.63 -23.60
C VAL A 62 23.54 3.83 -22.31
N VAL A 63 24.05 4.65 -21.38
CA VAL A 63 23.35 4.96 -20.13
C VAL A 63 21.98 5.58 -20.40
N SER A 64 21.91 6.56 -21.31
CA SER A 64 20.64 7.21 -21.68
C SER A 64 19.62 6.22 -22.26
N LEU A 65 20.05 5.31 -23.13
CA LEU A 65 19.18 4.27 -23.68
C LEU A 65 18.67 3.30 -22.61
N VAL A 66 19.52 2.93 -21.65
CA VAL A 66 19.14 2.09 -20.51
C VAL A 66 18.09 2.80 -19.65
N PHE A 67 18.29 4.08 -19.32
CA PHE A 67 17.31 4.85 -18.53
C PHE A 67 15.96 4.99 -19.24
N ILE A 68 15.95 5.23 -20.55
CA ILE A 68 14.71 5.26 -21.35
C ILE A 68 14.04 3.90 -21.33
N GLY A 69 14.79 2.81 -21.54
CA GLY A 69 14.26 1.45 -21.50
C GLY A 69 13.64 1.09 -20.16
N VAL A 70 14.32 1.45 -19.06
CA VAL A 70 13.79 1.29 -17.70
C VAL A 70 12.51 2.09 -17.56
N ALA A 71 12.50 3.39 -17.84
CA ALA A 71 11.33 4.26 -17.70
C ALA A 71 10.10 3.72 -18.45
N VAL A 72 10.28 3.26 -19.69
CA VAL A 72 9.19 2.66 -20.49
C VAL A 72 8.66 1.37 -19.86
N ALA A 73 9.52 0.56 -19.25
CA ALA A 73 9.11 -0.64 -18.54
C ALA A 73 8.45 -0.34 -17.18
N THR A 74 8.89 0.69 -16.45
CA THR A 74 8.36 1.00 -15.13
C THR A 74 6.91 1.47 -15.16
N VAL A 75 6.51 2.23 -16.19
CA VAL A 75 5.13 2.75 -16.34
C VAL A 75 4.07 1.64 -16.31
N PRO A 76 4.09 0.63 -17.19
CA PRO A 76 3.09 -0.43 -17.17
C PRO A 76 3.17 -1.29 -15.90
N ILE A 77 4.37 -1.52 -15.35
CA ILE A 77 4.56 -2.30 -14.12
C ILE A 77 3.88 -1.61 -12.93
N TYR A 78 4.20 -0.33 -12.69
CA TYR A 78 3.55 0.43 -11.62
C TYR A 78 2.06 0.57 -11.85
N MET A 79 1.63 0.72 -13.11
CA MET A 79 0.20 0.82 -13.39
C MET A 79 -0.56 -0.45 -13.03
N LEU A 80 -0.05 -1.62 -13.42
CA LEU A 80 -0.62 -2.91 -13.04
C LEU A 80 -0.60 -3.09 -11.52
N GLN A 81 0.52 -2.78 -10.88
CA GLN A 81 0.65 -2.86 -9.42
C GLN A 81 -0.40 -2.00 -8.70
N HIS A 82 -0.54 -0.73 -9.08
CA HIS A 82 -1.54 0.17 -8.49
C HIS A 82 -2.97 -0.30 -8.77
N TYR A 83 -3.26 -0.77 -9.98
CA TYR A 83 -4.57 -1.30 -10.33
C TYR A 83 -4.96 -2.49 -9.44
N PHE A 84 -4.07 -3.48 -9.30
CA PHE A 84 -4.32 -4.64 -8.47
C PHE A 84 -4.43 -4.28 -6.99
N TYR A 85 -3.63 -3.33 -6.50
CA TYR A 85 -3.73 -2.85 -5.12
C TYR A 85 -5.04 -2.10 -4.83
N THR A 86 -5.55 -1.32 -5.78
CA THR A 86 -6.86 -0.68 -5.64
C THR A 86 -7.97 -1.72 -5.61
N LEU A 87 -7.97 -2.66 -6.56
CA LEU A 87 -8.98 -3.73 -6.62
C LEU A 87 -8.99 -4.59 -5.34
N MET A 88 -7.80 -4.92 -4.85
CA MET A 88 -7.59 -5.56 -3.56
C MET A 88 -8.19 -4.76 -2.41
N GLY A 89 -7.88 -3.46 -2.33
CA GLY A 89 -8.38 -2.57 -1.29
C GLY A 89 -9.91 -2.47 -1.28
N GLU A 90 -10.53 -2.42 -2.47
CA GLU A 90 -11.98 -2.41 -2.63
C GLU A 90 -12.64 -3.72 -2.15
N ARG A 91 -12.06 -4.87 -2.53
CA ARG A 91 -12.55 -6.19 -2.09
C ARG A 91 -12.43 -6.37 -0.59
N LEU A 92 -11.29 -6.00 -0.01
CA LEU A 92 -11.07 -6.06 1.43
C LEU A 92 -12.07 -5.15 2.18
N THR A 93 -12.24 -3.91 1.72
CA THR A 93 -13.20 -2.94 2.30
C THR A 93 -14.63 -3.48 2.24
N THR A 94 -15.02 -4.07 1.12
CA THR A 94 -16.35 -4.67 0.93
C THR A 94 -16.59 -5.82 1.90
N ARG A 95 -15.65 -6.76 2.02
CA ARG A 95 -15.75 -7.89 2.97
C ARG A 95 -15.86 -7.42 4.41
N VAL A 96 -15.06 -6.42 4.79
CA VAL A 96 -15.09 -5.86 6.15
C VAL A 96 -16.44 -5.20 6.44
N ARG A 97 -16.97 -4.38 5.52
CA ARG A 97 -18.30 -3.77 5.66
C ARG A 97 -19.39 -4.82 5.79
N LEU A 98 -19.39 -5.86 4.96
CA LEU A 98 -20.37 -6.95 5.04
C LEU A 98 -20.27 -7.71 6.38
N SER A 99 -19.05 -7.99 6.84
CA SER A 99 -18.84 -8.67 8.13
C SER A 99 -19.31 -7.80 9.30
N MET A 100 -19.03 -6.49 9.28
CA MET A 100 -19.49 -5.56 10.31
C MET A 100 -21.02 -5.45 10.33
N PHE A 101 -21.63 -5.31 9.15
CA PHE A 101 -23.09 -5.25 9.01
C PHE A 101 -23.76 -6.53 9.54
N SER A 102 -23.21 -7.70 9.22
CA SER A 102 -23.71 -8.98 9.74
C SER A 102 -23.60 -9.08 11.26
N VAL A 103 -22.60 -8.45 11.90
CA VAL A 103 -22.48 -8.42 13.37
C VAL A 103 -23.51 -7.49 13.97
N ILE A 104 -23.71 -6.30 13.38
CA ILE A 104 -24.72 -5.34 13.83
C ILE A 104 -26.11 -5.99 13.82
N LEU A 105 -26.49 -6.69 12.75
CA LEU A 105 -27.80 -7.34 12.63
C LEU A 105 -28.03 -8.50 13.62
N ARG A 106 -26.98 -9.03 14.26
CA ARG A 106 -27.09 -10.15 15.21
C ARG A 106 -27.23 -9.71 16.66
N ASN A 107 -27.11 -8.41 16.96
CA ASN A 107 -27.28 -7.88 18.30
C ASN A 107 -28.76 -7.88 18.74
N GLU A 108 -28.97 -7.96 20.04
CA GLU A 108 -30.28 -7.88 20.68
C GLU A 108 -30.94 -6.49 20.53
N ILE A 109 -32.26 -6.42 20.62
CA ILE A 109 -33.03 -5.18 20.45
C ILE A 109 -32.59 -4.09 21.44
N GLY A 110 -32.35 -4.45 22.70
CA GLY A 110 -31.90 -3.51 23.75
C GLY A 110 -30.52 -2.91 23.50
N TRP A 111 -29.70 -3.50 22.62
CA TRP A 111 -28.42 -2.92 22.21
C TRP A 111 -28.61 -1.70 21.30
N PHE A 112 -29.67 -1.68 20.50
CA PHE A 112 -30.03 -0.57 19.60
C PHE A 112 -30.70 0.60 20.34
N ASP A 113 -31.21 0.35 21.55
CA ASP A 113 -31.84 1.37 22.40
C ASP A 113 -30.81 2.27 23.11
N LEU A 114 -29.52 1.92 23.05
CA LEU A 114 -28.43 2.75 23.57
C LEU A 114 -28.19 3.96 22.66
N ASP A 115 -28.11 5.17 23.23
CA ASP A 115 -27.89 6.43 22.50
C ASP A 115 -26.64 6.39 21.59
N GLU A 116 -25.61 5.64 22.01
CA GLU A 116 -24.35 5.42 21.28
C GLU A 116 -24.52 4.57 20.01
N ASN A 117 -25.51 3.66 20.01
CA ASN A 117 -25.80 2.70 18.94
C ASN A 117 -27.02 3.08 18.11
N ASN A 118 -27.40 4.35 18.13
CA ASN A 118 -28.47 4.82 17.25
C ASN A 118 -28.11 4.57 15.78
N THR A 119 -29.13 4.44 14.94
CA THR A 119 -28.99 4.10 13.51
C THR A 119 -28.06 5.05 12.76
N GLY A 120 -28.06 6.35 13.07
CA GLY A 120 -27.18 7.33 12.44
C GLY A 120 -25.70 7.15 12.80
N SER A 121 -25.42 6.86 14.08
CA SER A 121 -24.08 6.52 14.58
C SER A 121 -23.56 5.23 13.93
N LEU A 122 -24.40 4.19 13.84
CA LEU A 122 -24.04 2.92 13.23
C LEU A 122 -23.77 3.03 11.72
N VAL A 123 -24.61 3.75 10.98
CA VAL A 123 -24.41 3.99 9.54
C VAL A 123 -23.14 4.80 9.31
N SER A 124 -22.88 5.83 10.13
CA SER A 124 -21.64 6.61 10.07
C SER A 124 -20.41 5.74 10.34
N ASN A 125 -20.45 4.90 11.37
CA ASN A 125 -19.37 3.97 11.73
C ASN A 125 -19.15 2.88 10.66
N LEU A 126 -20.20 2.38 10.02
CA LEU A 126 -20.13 1.41 8.93
C LEU A 126 -19.58 2.05 7.63
N ALA A 127 -20.00 3.28 7.32
CA ALA A 127 -19.55 4.04 6.16
C ALA A 127 -18.08 4.45 6.31
N ALA A 128 -17.70 4.96 7.49
CA ALA A 128 -16.32 5.24 7.85
C ALA A 128 -15.46 3.97 8.07
N GLY A 129 -16.11 2.81 8.02
CA GLY A 129 -15.58 1.49 7.68
C GLY A 129 -14.17 1.22 8.17
N ALA A 130 -14.05 0.55 9.32
CA ALA A 130 -12.82 0.01 9.93
C ALA A 130 -11.67 0.99 10.20
N THR A 131 -11.61 2.13 9.53
CA THR A 131 -10.57 3.16 9.68
C THR A 131 -10.74 3.87 11.01
N LEU A 132 -11.99 4.11 11.44
CA LEU A 132 -12.30 4.68 12.75
C LEU A 132 -12.00 3.71 13.89
N LEU A 133 -12.42 2.44 13.78
CA LEU A 133 -12.10 1.38 14.76
C LEU A 133 -10.59 1.09 14.85
N ARG A 134 -9.87 1.12 13.73
CA ARG A 134 -8.42 0.90 13.69
C ARG A 134 -7.65 2.13 14.17
N ARG A 135 -8.08 3.34 13.82
CA ARG A 135 -7.43 4.58 14.31
C ARG A 135 -7.69 4.80 15.79
N SER A 136 -8.91 4.60 16.30
CA SER A 136 -9.18 4.75 17.74
C SER A 136 -8.39 3.73 18.55
N THR A 137 -8.40 2.45 18.16
CA THR A 137 -7.66 1.40 18.88
C THR A 137 -6.14 1.51 18.77
N LEU A 138 -5.59 2.00 17.65
CA LEU A 138 -4.15 2.28 17.52
C LEU A 138 -3.75 3.57 18.24
N ALA A 139 -4.56 4.63 18.17
CA ALA A 139 -4.31 5.88 18.89
C ALA A 139 -4.32 5.67 20.41
N ASP A 140 -5.28 4.92 20.94
CA ASP A 140 -5.36 4.59 22.36
C ASP A 140 -4.14 3.79 22.85
N ARG A 141 -3.52 2.98 21.98
CA ARG A 141 -2.35 2.15 22.29
C ARG A 141 -1.02 2.89 22.13
N VAL A 142 -0.90 3.77 21.14
CA VAL A 142 0.28 4.63 20.99
C VAL A 142 0.31 5.66 22.12
N SER A 143 -0.86 6.19 22.53
CA SER A 143 -0.98 7.11 23.66
C SER A 143 -0.70 6.48 25.02
N THR A 144 -0.70 5.14 25.14
CA THR A 144 -0.35 4.45 26.40
C THR A 144 1.08 3.92 26.43
N ILE A 145 1.81 4.00 25.31
CA ILE A 145 3.22 3.61 25.20
C ILE A 145 4.14 4.85 25.18
N VAL A 146 3.59 6.04 24.94
CA VAL A 146 4.26 7.34 25.13
C VAL A 146 3.98 7.87 26.53
#